data_AF-A0AB34HV51-F1
#
_entry.id   AF-A0AB34HV51-F1
#
_cell.length_a   1.000
_cell.length_b   1.000
_cell.length_c   1.000
_cell.angle_alpha   90.00
_cell.angle_beta   90.00
_cell.angle_gamma   90.00
#
_symmetry.space_group_name_H-M   'P 1'
#
loop_
_entity.id
_entity.type
_entity.pdbx_description
1 polymer ?
#
loop_
_entity_poly.entity_id
_entity_poly.type
_entity_poly.pdbx_seq_one_letter_code
_entity_poly.pdbx_strand_id
1 'polypeptide(L)' 'MFCPIRGGFFILQLHDELLYEVAEEDVVQVAQIVKNEMESAIKLSVKLKVKVKIGASWGELKDFDV' A
#
# COMPACT_ATOMS: atom_id res chain seq x y z
N MET A 1 -12.04 7.61 -27.50
CA MET A 1 -11.48 6.38 -26.92
C MET A 1 -11.17 6.71 -25.46
N PHE A 2 -12.01 6.27 -24.52
CA PHE A 2 -11.79 6.52 -23.10
C PHE A 2 -10.85 5.44 -22.58
N CYS A 3 -9.69 5.84 -22.05
CA CYS A 3 -8.83 4.95 -21.29
C CYS A 3 -9.18 5.16 -19.81
N PRO A 4 -9.82 4.18 -19.13
CA PRO A 4 -10.10 4.32 -17.71
C PRO A 4 -8.78 4.33 -16.92
N ILE A 5 -8.66 5.22 -15.95
CA ILE A 5 -7.50 5.28 -15.05
C ILE A 5 -7.76 4.29 -13.92
N ARG A 6 -7.04 3.17 -13.91
CA ARG A 6 -7.11 2.12 -12.89
C ARG A 6 -5.72 1.61 -12.51
N GLY A 7 -5.62 0.97 -11.36
CA GLY A 7 -4.39 0.38 -10.83
C GLY A 7 -3.75 1.17 -9.69
N GLY A 8 -2.59 0.68 -9.26
CA GLY A 8 -1.75 1.31 -8.26
C GLY A 8 -0.33 1.48 -8.79
N PHE A 9 0.27 2.65 -8.55
CA PHE A 9 1.59 3.01 -9.03
C PHE A 9 2.49 3.37 -7.87
N PHE A 10 3.73 2.90 -7.93
CA PHE A 10 4.74 3.19 -6.93
C PHE A 10 5.24 4.63 -7.08
N ILE A 11 5.28 5.37 -5.99
CA ILE A 11 5.62 6.80 -5.99
C ILE A 11 6.95 7.05 -5.28
N LEU A 12 7.09 6.52 -4.06
CA LEU A 12 8.21 6.87 -3.20
C LEU A 12 8.51 5.76 -2.20
N GLN A 13 9.79 5.62 -1.84
CA GLN A 13 10.21 4.87 -0.66
C GLN A 13 10.90 5.81 0.33
N LEU A 14 10.55 5.68 1.60
CA LEU A 14 11.13 6.41 2.71
C LEU A 14 11.55 5.40 3.77
N HIS A 15 12.78 4.91 3.65
CA HIS A 15 13.33 3.89 4.55
C HIS A 15 12.42 2.66 4.69
N ASP A 16 11.65 2.55 5.75
CA ASP A 16 10.72 1.45 6.05
C ASP A 16 9.30 1.64 5.48
N GLU A 17 9.03 2.78 4.82
CA GLU A 17 7.73 3.08 4.21
C GLU A 17 7.77 3.02 2.68
N LEU A 18 6.71 2.47 2.09
CA LEU A 18 6.44 2.49 0.65
C LEU A 18 5.16 3.30 0.39
N LEU A 19 5.23 4.27 -0.51
CA LEU A 19 4.12 5.13 -0.89
C LEU A 19 3.64 4.78 -2.30
N TYR A 20 2.34 4.50 -2.42
CA TYR A 20 1.66 4.21 -3.67
C TYR A 20 0.52 5.20 -3.88
N GLU A 21 0.29 5.60 -5.13
CA GLU A 21 -0.99 6.18 -5.54
C GLU A 21 -1.85 5.06 -6.15
N VAL A 22 -3.13 5.01 -5.79
CA VAL A 22 -4.01 3.90 -6.17
C VAL A 22 -5.39 4.44 -6.52
N ALA A 23 -5.97 3.93 -7.60
CA ALA A 23 -7.37 4.17 -7.92
C ALA A 23 -8.26 3.62 -6.79
N GLU A 24 -9.27 4.38 -6.35
CA GLU A 24 -10.09 4.06 -5.17
C GLU A 24 -10.71 2.65 -5.24
N GLU A 25 -11.08 2.21 -6.45
CA GLU A 25 -11.67 0.91 -6.74
C GLU A 25 -10.73 -0.27 -6.43
N ASP A 26 -9.42 -0.06 -6.47
CA ASP A 26 -8.41 -1.11 -6.36
C ASP A 26 -7.68 -1.07 -5.00
N VAL A 27 -8.02 -0.10 -4.13
CA VAL A 27 -7.37 0.17 -2.83
C VAL A 27 -7.21 -1.07 -1.97
N VAL A 28 -8.29 -1.83 -1.75
CA VAL A 28 -8.28 -2.98 -0.84
C VAL A 28 -7.34 -4.06 -1.36
N GLN A 29 -7.40 -4.32 -2.67
CA GLN A 29 -6.57 -5.33 -3.31
C GLN A 29 -5.10 -4.93 -3.27
N VAL A 30 -4.76 -3.69 -3.62
CA VAL A 30 -3.39 -3.20 -3.58
C VAL A 30 -2.84 -3.17 -2.16
N ALA A 31 -3.63 -2.72 -1.18
CA ALA A 31 -3.26 -2.73 0.23
C ALA A 31 -2.91 -4.14 0.73
N GLN A 32 -3.74 -5.14 0.38
CA GLN A 32 -3.50 -6.53 0.77
C GLN A 32 -2.26 -7.10 0.10
N ILE A 33 -2.03 -6.82 -1.19
CA ILE A 33 -0.83 -7.26 -1.92
C ILE A 33 0.41 -6.65 -1.27
N VAL A 34 0.46 -5.33 -1.11
CA VAL A 34 1.63 -4.64 -0.56
C VAL A 34 1.93 -5.14 0.86
N LYS A 35 0.90 -5.27 1.71
CA LYS A 35 1.06 -5.85 3.06
C LYS A 35 1.65 -7.26 2.98
N ASN A 36 1.05 -8.15 2.19
CA ASN A 36 1.50 -9.53 2.08
C ASN A 36 2.95 -9.64 1.61
N GLU A 37 3.33 -8.91 0.57
CA GLU A 37 4.68 -8.94 0.01
C GLU A 37 5.71 -8.35 0.98
N MET A 38 5.37 -7.27 1.70
CA MET A 38 6.25 -6.71 2.72
C MET A 38 6.41 -7.63 3.93
N GLU A 39 5.34 -8.25 4.43
CA GLU A 39 5.40 -9.18 5.57
C GLU A 39 6.10 -10.50 5.21
N SER A 40 6.03 -10.90 3.93
CA SER A 40 6.60 -12.16 3.42
C SER A 40 7.97 -12.01 2.75
N ALA A 41 8.54 -10.80 2.73
CA ALA A 41 9.80 -10.51 2.02
C ALA A 41 10.95 -11.46 2.44
N ILE A 42 11.01 -11.81 3.72
CA ILE A 42 11.93 -12.83 4.25
C ILE A 42 11.36 -13.44 5.54
N LYS A 43 11.61 -14.74 5.75
CA LYS A 43 11.22 -15.41 6.98
C LYS A 43 12.28 -15.21 8.06
N LEU A 44 11.91 -14.50 9.13
CA LEU A 44 12.73 -14.28 10.32
C LEU A 44 12.15 -15.03 11.53
N SER A 45 12.89 -15.05 12.64
CA SER A 45 12.39 -15.60 13.92
C SER A 45 11.22 -14.81 14.50
N VAL A 46 10.98 -13.59 14.01
CA VAL A 46 9.89 -12.70 14.39
C VAL A 46 9.07 -12.31 13.17
N LYS A 47 7.79 -11.95 13.39
CA LYS A 47 6.93 -11.44 12.32
C LYS A 47 7.29 -10.00 11.97
N LEU A 48 7.43 -9.73 10.68
CA LEU A 48 7.51 -8.36 10.15
C LEU A 48 6.08 -7.82 10.07
N LYS A 49 5.63 -7.04 11.05
CA LYS A 49 4.28 -6.46 11.05
C LYS A 49 4.26 -5.21 10.19
N VAL A 50 3.38 -5.15 9.19
CA VAL A 50 3.21 -3.97 8.33
C VAL A 50 1.96 -3.20 8.73
N LYS A 51 2.09 -1.88 8.85
CA LYS A 51 0.97 -0.96 9.05
C LYS A 51 0.63 -0.33 7.71
N VAL A 52 -0.64 -0.42 7.31
CA VAL A 52 -1.12 0.21 6.07
C VAL A 52 -1.97 1.43 6.46
N LYS A 53 -1.74 2.53 5.75
CA LYS A 53 -2.52 3.75 5.91
C LYS A 53 -3.01 4.24 4.55
N ILE A 54 -4.20 4.84 4.53
CA ILE A 54 -4.79 5.44 3.33
C ILE A 54 -5.34 6.85 3.62
N GLY A 55 -5.30 7.71 2.61
CA GLY A 55 -5.87 9.04 2.65
C GLY A 55 -5.88 9.66 1.25
N ALA A 56 -6.68 10.70 1.06
CA ALA A 56 -6.73 11.46 -0.20
C ALA A 56 -5.46 12.30 -0.43
N SER A 57 -4.73 12.60 0.64
CA SER A 57 -3.45 13.27 0.62
C SER A 57 -2.53 12.69 1.69
N TRP A 58 -1.22 12.89 1.54
CA TRP A 58 -0.22 12.34 2.47
C TRP A 58 -0.40 12.85 3.92
N GLY A 59 -0.88 14.09 4.09
CA GLY A 59 -1.14 14.67 5.41
C GLY A 59 -2.40 14.13 6.12
N GLU A 60 -3.24 13.37 5.41
CA GLU A 60 -4.55 12.92 5.88
C GLU A 60 -4.64 11.39 5.99
N LEU A 61 -3.50 10.70 5.97
CA LEU A 61 -3.42 9.24 6.09
C LEU A 61 -4.01 8.75 7.42
N LYS A 62 -4.90 7.77 7.33
CA LYS A 62 -5.53 7.07 8.45
C LYS A 62 -5.20 5.60 8.41
N ASP A 63 -5.13 4.97 9.57
CA ASP A 63 -4.90 3.54 9.68
C ASP A 63 -5.99 2.77 8.93
N PHE A 64 -5.55 1.79 8.14
CA PHE A 64 -6.40 0.94 7.33
C PHE A 64 -6.19 -0.51 7.76
N ASP A 65 -7.17 -1.04 8.48
CA ASP A 65 -7.17 -2.43 8.89
C ASP A 65 -7.69 -3.30 7.74
N VAL A 66 -6.75 -3.81 6.95
CA VAL A 66 -6.96 -4.86 5.94
C VAL A 66 -6.55 -6.23 6.48
#